data_AF-A0A929EEZ5-F1
#
_entry.id   AF-A0A929EEZ5-F1
#
_cell.length_a   1.000
_cell.length_b   1.000
_cell.length_c   1.000
_cell.angle_alpha   90.00
_cell.angle_beta   90.00
_cell.angle_gamma   90.00
#
_symmetry.space_group_name_H-M   'P 1'
#
loop_
_entity.id
_entity.type
_entity.pdbx_description
1 polymer ?
#
loop_
_entity_poly.entity_id
_entity_poly.type
_entity_poly.pdbx_seq_one_letter_code
_entity_poly.pdbx_strand_id
1 'polypeptide(L)'
;SQGARALFFLVFTADGHLSEILENSYASDANQVGPEVANMLIKLHVSKVIAGRFWPKFKEALEKKQVECIEQTGFATQVAKEFFD
;
A
#
# COMPACT_ATOMS: atom_id res chain seq x y z
N SER A 1 -5.88 11.18 4.89
CA SER A 1 -4.94 10.05 4.77
C SER A 1 -5.44 8.98 3.82
N GLN A 2 -5.46 9.24 2.50
CA GLN A 2 -6.13 8.32 1.58
C GLN A 2 -5.40 6.98 1.41
N GLY A 3 -4.07 6.94 1.24
CA GLY A 3 -3.35 5.68 1.07
C GLY A 3 -3.50 4.72 2.27
N ALA A 4 -3.15 5.18 3.47
CA ALA A 4 -3.27 4.34 4.68
C ALA A 4 -4.72 4.04 5.10
N ARG A 5 -5.70 4.84 4.68
CA ARG A 5 -7.14 4.58 4.96
C ARG A 5 -7.87 3.99 3.75
N ALA A 6 -7.16 3.44 2.77
CA ALA A 6 -7.79 2.68 1.71
C ALA A 6 -8.61 1.55 2.34
N LEU A 7 -9.83 1.29 1.86
CA LEU A 7 -10.67 0.21 2.39
C LEU A 7 -10.08 -1.17 2.09
N PHE A 8 -9.38 -1.29 0.96
CA PHE A 8 -8.77 -2.52 0.50
C PHE A 8 -7.38 -2.26 -0.06
N PHE A 9 -6.51 -3.24 0.10
CA PHE A 9 -5.22 -3.36 -0.57
C PHE A 9 -5.25 -4.53 -1.53
N LEU A 10 -4.90 -4.28 -2.79
CA LEU A 10 -4.74 -5.29 -3.81
C LEU A 10 -3.26 -5.68 -3.83
N VAL A 11 -2.96 -6.94 -3.51
CA VAL A 11 -1.59 -7.45 -3.47
C VAL A 11 -1.34 -8.21 -4.75
N PHE A 12 -0.35 -7.75 -5.51
CA PHE A 12 0.07 -8.37 -6.75
C PHE A 12 1.38 -9.13 -6.55
N THR A 13 1.50 -10.26 -7.22
CA THR A 13 2.77 -10.98 -7.38
C THR A 13 3.69 -10.22 -8.34
N ALA A 14 4.97 -10.60 -8.37
CA ALA A 14 5.97 -9.94 -9.21
C ALA A 14 5.70 -10.08 -10.72
N ASP A 15 5.00 -11.14 -11.13
CA ASP A 15 4.52 -11.41 -12.50
C ASP A 15 3.18 -10.72 -12.81
N GLY A 16 2.71 -9.83 -11.93
CA GLY A 16 1.55 -8.97 -12.17
C GLY A 16 0.18 -9.61 -11.95
N HIS A 17 0.15 -10.83 -11.42
CA HIS A 17 -1.10 -11.49 -11.04
C HIS A 17 -1.60 -10.99 -9.69
N LEU A 18 -2.92 -10.84 -9.56
CA LEU A 18 -3.54 -10.51 -8.27
C LEU A 18 -3.45 -11.74 -7.35
N SER A 19 -2.67 -11.64 -6.29
CA SER A 19 -2.49 -12.71 -5.30
C SER A 19 -3.58 -12.67 -4.23
N GLU A 20 -3.88 -11.48 -3.71
CA GLU A 20 -4.73 -11.31 -2.54
C GLU A 20 -5.44 -9.95 -2.56
N ILE A 21 -6.64 -9.92 -1.99
CA ILE A 21 -7.36 -8.67 -1.67
C ILE A 21 -7.48 -8.62 -0.15
N LEU A 22 -6.83 -7.64 0.46
CA LEU A 22 -6.81 -7.49 1.90
C LEU A 22 -7.70 -6.31 2.32
N GLU A 23 -8.63 -6.58 3.23
CA GLU A 23 -9.42 -5.54 3.87
C GLU A 23 -8.58 -4.78 4.91
N ASN A 24 -8.68 -3.45 4.91
CA ASN A 24 -7.98 -2.62 5.87
C ASN A 24 -8.82 -2.39 7.13
N SER A 25 -8.63 -3.27 8.12
CA SER A 25 -9.31 -3.15 9.42
C SER A 25 -9.02 -1.83 10.15
N TYR A 26 -7.94 -1.12 9.79
CA TYR A 26 -7.52 0.14 10.42
C TYR A 26 -8.10 1.38 9.72
N ALA A 27 -8.85 1.24 8.62
CA ALA A 27 -9.31 2.38 7.82
C ALA A 27 -10.14 3.40 8.63
N SER A 28 -10.91 2.91 9.60
CA SER A 28 -11.79 3.70 10.47
C SER A 28 -11.14 4.15 11.78
N ASP A 29 -9.92 3.71 12.08
CA ASP A 29 -9.29 4.02 13.36
C ASP A 29 -8.94 5.51 13.48
N ALA A 30 -9.15 6.07 14.67
CA ALA A 30 -8.90 7.48 14.90
C ALA A 30 -7.40 7.83 14.84
N ASN A 31 -6.54 6.92 15.32
CA ASN A 31 -5.11 7.14 15.50
C ASN A 31 -4.27 5.98 14.96
N GLN A 32 -3.00 6.26 14.63
CA GLN A 32 -1.97 5.28 14.25
C GLN A 32 -2.22 4.44 12.99
N VAL A 33 -3.23 4.76 12.19
CA VAL A 33 -3.53 4.05 10.92
C VAL A 33 -2.30 3.88 10.03
N GLY A 34 -1.51 4.94 9.82
CA GLY A 34 -0.34 4.90 8.94
C GLY A 34 0.68 3.82 9.35
N PRO A 35 1.29 3.92 10.54
CA PRO A 35 2.24 2.92 11.01
C PRO A 35 1.69 1.48 11.07
N GLU A 36 0.45 1.28 11.52
CA GLU A 36 -0.15 -0.07 11.62
C GLU A 36 -0.36 -0.70 10.24
N VAL A 37 -0.90 0.07 9.30
CA VAL A 37 -1.08 -0.38 7.91
C VAL A 37 0.26 -0.62 7.22
N ALA A 38 1.27 0.22 7.46
CA ALA A 38 2.62 -0.03 6.97
C ALA A 38 3.17 -1.37 7.50
N ASN A 39 3.07 -1.60 8.81
CA ASN A 39 3.54 -2.85 9.43
C ASN A 39 2.83 -4.08 8.86
N MET A 40 1.53 -3.98 8.61
CA MET A 40 0.76 -5.04 7.96
C MET A 40 1.28 -5.34 6.55
N LEU A 41 1.47 -4.31 5.72
CA LEU A 41 2.00 -4.46 4.36
C LEU A 41 3.43 -5.03 4.37
N ILE A 42 4.29 -4.57 5.29
CA ILE A 42 5.65 -5.08 5.46
C ILE A 42 5.66 -6.58 5.82
N LYS A 43 4.74 -7.04 6.66
CA LYS A 43 4.61 -8.48 7.00
C LYS A 43 4.23 -9.35 5.79
N LEU A 44 3.60 -8.76 4.77
CA LEU A 44 3.33 -9.41 3.49
C LEU A 44 4.53 -9.41 2.54
N HIS A 45 5.68 -8.85 2.96
CA HIS A 45 6.90 -8.78 2.17
C HIS A 45 6.74 -8.01 0.84
N VAL A 46 5.83 -7.03 0.79
CA VAL A 46 5.69 -6.18 -0.39
C VAL A 46 6.93 -5.30 -0.57
N SER A 47 7.39 -5.16 -1.81
CA SER A 47 8.54 -4.31 -2.16
C SER A 47 8.13 -2.90 -2.60
N LYS A 48 6.91 -2.75 -3.10
CA LYS A 48 6.34 -1.50 -3.63
C LYS A 48 4.93 -1.28 -3.08
N VAL A 49 4.58 -0.03 -2.78
CA VAL A 49 3.21 0.39 -2.48
C VAL A 49 2.86 1.55 -3.38
N ILE A 50 1.72 1.43 -4.07
CA ILE A 50 1.16 2.48 -4.92
C ILE A 50 -0.09 3.05 -4.24
N ALA A 51 -0.14 4.36 -4.06
CA ALA A 51 -1.30 5.02 -3.48
C ALA A 51 -1.44 6.46 -3.99
N GLY A 52 -2.66 6.99 -4.03
CA GLY A 52 -2.88 8.36 -4.51
C GLY A 52 -2.16 9.45 -3.69
N ARG A 53 -1.93 9.20 -2.39
CA ARG A 53 -1.16 10.10 -1.52
C ARG A 53 -0.66 9.38 -0.28
N PHE A 54 0.62 9.55 0.04
CA PHE A 54 1.19 9.11 1.31
C PHE A 54 1.24 10.25 2.32
N TRP A 55 0.92 9.93 3.56
CA TRP A 55 1.11 10.87 4.67
C TRP A 55 2.45 10.56 5.35
N PRO A 56 3.10 11.56 5.98
CA PRO A 56 4.49 11.44 6.41
C PRO A 56 4.77 10.17 7.23
N LYS A 57 3.96 9.88 8.26
CA LYS A 57 4.15 8.69 9.11
C LYS A 57 3.96 7.35 8.37
N PHE A 58 3.08 7.30 7.38
CA PHE A 58 2.86 6.10 6.58
C PHE A 58 4.04 5.88 5.62
N LYS A 59 4.43 6.95 4.91
CA LYS A 59 5.58 6.94 3.99
C LYS A 59 6.86 6.55 4.72
N GLU A 60 7.15 7.22 5.83
CA GLU A 60 8.36 6.98 6.63
C GLU A 60 8.43 5.55 7.16
N ALA A 61 7.30 4.97 7.59
CA ALA A 61 7.25 3.59 8.07
C ALA A 61 7.56 2.57 6.96
N LEU A 62 7.07 2.79 5.75
CA LEU A 62 7.35 1.97 4.57
C LEU A 62 8.81 2.11 4.12
N GLU A 63 9.29 3.34 3.96
CA GLU A 63 10.65 3.63 3.48
C GLU A 63 11.73 3.14 4.47
N LYS A 64 11.48 3.21 5.77
CA LYS A 64 12.36 2.61 6.81
C LYS A 64 12.57 1.11 6.64
N LYS A 65 11.67 0.43 5.92
CA LYS A 65 11.76 -1.00 5.60
C LYS A 65 12.04 -1.25 4.12
N GLN A 66 12.58 -0.26 3.42
CA GLN A 66 12.97 -0.33 2.01
C GLN A 66 11.79 -0.64 1.07
N VAL A 67 10.56 -0.30 1.48
CA VAL A 67 9.39 -0.39 0.61
C VAL A 67 9.28 0.90 -0.20
N GLU A 68 9.30 0.78 -1.52
CA GLU A 68 9.17 1.91 -2.44
C GLU A 68 7.74 2.48 -2.40
N CYS A 69 7.63 3.80 -2.27
CA CYS A 69 6.35 4.51 -2.19
C CYS A 69 6.07 5.30 -3.46
N ILE A 70 5.04 4.91 -4.22
CA ILE A 70 4.72 5.48 -5.53
C ILE A 70 3.39 6.23 -5.46
N GLU A 71 3.43 7.55 -5.64
CA GLU A 71 2.22 8.38 -5.67
C GLU A 71 1.57 8.39 -7.06
N GLN A 72 0.46 7.66 -7.20
CA GLN A 72 -0.28 7.59 -8.45
C GLN A 72 -1.77 7.30 -8.19
N THR A 73 -2.63 7.84 -9.05
CA THR A 73 -4.08 7.63 -9.04
C THR A 73 -4.54 6.97 -10.35
N GLY A 74 -5.65 6.23 -10.29
CA GLY A 74 -6.22 5.54 -11.44
C GLY A 74 -6.89 4.24 -11.03
N PHE A 75 -7.31 3.44 -12.02
CA PHE A 75 -7.78 2.07 -11.76
C PHE A 75 -6.61 1.23 -11.27
N ALA A 76 -6.74 0.62 -10.09
CA ALA A 76 -5.63 -0.05 -9.40
C ALA A 76 -4.92 -1.09 -10.27
N THR A 77 -5.67 -1.88 -11.05
CA THR A 77 -5.10 -2.88 -11.96
C THR A 77 -4.40 -2.29 -13.17
N GLN A 78 -4.81 -1.10 -13.64
CA GLN A 78 -4.14 -0.40 -14.74
C GLN A 78 -2.83 0.21 -14.24
N VAL A 79 -2.89 0.91 -13.10
CA VAL A 79 -1.72 1.54 -12.49
C VAL A 79 -0.67 0.49 -12.12
N ALA A 80 -1.06 -0.62 -11.50
CA ALA A 80 -0.12 -1.67 -11.11
C ALA A 80 0.63 -2.28 -12.32
N LYS A 81 -0.02 -2.38 -13.49
CA LYS A 81 0.58 -2.89 -14.73
C LYS A 81 1.75 -2.06 -15.25
N GLU A 82 1.84 -0.80 -14.89
CA GLU A 82 2.96 0.06 -15.28
C GLU A 82 4.25 -0.29 -14.52
N PHE A 83 4.17 -1.14 -13.48
CA PHE A 83 5.28 -1.50 -12.60
C PHE A 83 5.60 -2.99 -12.58
N PHE A 84 4.98 -3.77 -13.48
CA PHE A 84 5.37 -5.14 -13.77
C PHE A 84 6.28 -5.14 -15.01
N ASP A 85 7.26 -6.05 -15.04
CA ASP A 85 8.14 -6.26 -16.19
C ASP A 85 7.44 -7.06 -17.32
#